data_AF-A0AAN7VNR7-F1
#
_entry.id   AF-A0AAN7VNR7-F1
#
_cell.length_a   1.000
_cell.length_b   1.000
_cell.length_c   1.000
_cell.angle_alpha   90.00
_cell.angle_beta   90.00
_cell.angle_gamma   90.00
#
_symmetry.space_group_name_H-M   'P 1'
#
loop_
_entity.id
_entity.type
_entity.pdbx_description
1 polymer ?
#
loop_
_entity_poly.entity_id
_entity_poly.type
_entity_poly.pdbx_seq_one_letter_code
_entity_poly.pdbx_strand_id
1 'polypeptide(L)'
;MATAETQTLTSACPSDFGPGNLLTTVTIAQDAELTCCKTIIADFTLQFPGEAPRKVGDLKGYIVDKRIQGSSSKKKRWVQALLNWKRIGLENTHYSLCSGLSTLYNARGVYRPRYKAYAKKLKTKRIVWIDRFMMCESYRASGIGRVAFTDFHQVMKQYTSANRTRGAMKLLQPDIIDGGEIKNPPSRADIQFKLMKFYTLQGYQRCHRKDPDEDYTYTLMLR
;
A
#
# COMPACT_ATOMS: atom_id res chain seq x y z
N MET A 1 5.98 19.95 -15.14
CA MET A 1 5.85 19.06 -13.96
C MET A 1 4.41 18.59 -13.90
N ALA A 2 4.14 17.30 -13.70
CA ALA A 2 2.77 16.82 -13.57
C ALA A 2 2.21 17.31 -12.23
N THR A 3 1.11 18.07 -12.26
CA THR A 3 0.41 18.57 -11.07
C THR A 3 -0.12 17.39 -10.24
N ALA A 4 -0.10 17.54 -8.91
CA ALA A 4 -0.75 16.60 -8.03
C ALA A 4 -2.25 16.55 -8.34
N GLU A 5 -2.82 15.35 -8.37
CA GLU A 5 -4.26 15.15 -8.56
C GLU A 5 -4.84 14.62 -7.25
N THR A 6 -5.96 15.20 -6.81
CA THR A 6 -6.63 14.86 -5.56
C THR A 6 -8.07 14.44 -5.83
N GLN A 7 -8.53 13.43 -5.13
CA GLN A 7 -9.90 12.91 -5.18
C GLN A 7 -10.36 12.62 -3.76
N THR A 8 -11.63 12.90 -3.46
CA THR A 8 -12.22 12.68 -2.13
C THR A 8 -13.49 11.87 -2.24
N LEU A 9 -13.67 10.94 -1.31
CA LEU A 9 -14.92 10.24 -1.10
C LEU A 9 -15.40 10.48 0.33
N THR A 10 -16.70 10.71 0.46
CA THR A 10 -17.37 10.79 1.76
C THR A 10 -18.26 9.58 1.92
N SER A 11 -18.06 8.84 3.01
CA SER A 11 -18.84 7.66 3.36
C SER A 11 -19.43 7.81 4.76
N ALA A 12 -20.66 7.33 4.94
CA ALA A 12 -21.20 7.15 6.28
C ALA A 12 -20.31 6.16 7.03
N CYS A 13 -19.86 6.52 8.24
CA CYS A 13 -19.01 5.66 9.03
C CYS A 13 -19.82 5.03 10.16
N PRO A 14 -20.08 3.70 10.13
CA PRO A 14 -20.51 3.01 11.32
C PRO A 14 -19.38 3.16 12.33
N SER A 15 -19.64 3.92 13.37
CA SER A 15 -18.68 4.24 14.40
C SER A 15 -19.35 4.02 15.74
N ASP A 16 -18.65 3.34 16.63
CA ASP A 16 -19.06 3.26 18.03
C ASP A 16 -19.10 4.64 18.71
N PHE A 17 -18.57 5.68 18.03
CA PHE A 17 -18.57 7.09 18.45
C PHE A 17 -19.81 7.88 17.98
N GLY A 18 -20.77 7.24 17.29
CA GLY A 18 -22.02 7.88 16.84
C GLY A 18 -22.07 8.19 15.33
N PRO A 19 -23.14 8.84 14.85
CA PRO A 19 -23.33 9.10 13.43
C PRO A 19 -22.31 10.14 12.94
N GLY A 20 -21.45 9.73 12.02
CA GLY A 20 -20.44 10.59 11.41
C GLY A 20 -20.09 10.18 9.99
N ASN A 21 -19.41 11.08 9.29
CA ASN A 21 -18.91 10.84 7.94
C ASN A 21 -17.40 10.70 7.95
N LEU A 22 -16.90 9.70 7.23
CA LEU A 22 -15.49 9.56 6.94
C LEU A 22 -15.19 10.21 5.59
N LEU A 23 -14.33 11.21 5.59
CA LEU A 23 -13.76 11.81 4.41
C LEU A 23 -12.42 11.12 4.12
N THR A 24 -12.37 10.42 2.99
CA THR A 24 -11.17 9.79 2.47
C THR A 24 -10.64 10.62 1.32
N THR A 25 -9.56 11.37 1.55
CA THR A 25 -8.91 12.21 0.54
C THR A 25 -7.64 11.53 0.09
N VAL A 26 -7.52 11.23 -1.21
CA VAL A 26 -6.33 10.64 -1.80
C VAL A 26 -5.70 11.66 -2.73
N THR A 27 -4.40 11.86 -2.62
CA THR A 27 -3.59 12.68 -3.51
C THR A 27 -2.52 11.83 -4.17
N ILE A 28 -2.36 11.97 -5.49
CA ILE A 28 -1.34 11.31 -6.28
C ILE A 28 -0.44 12.36 -6.91
N ALA A 29 0.86 12.29 -6.63
CA ALA A 29 1.88 13.15 -7.19
C ALA A 29 3.00 12.34 -7.84
N GLN A 30 3.71 12.94 -8.80
CA GLN A 30 4.93 12.34 -9.33
C GLN A 30 5.94 12.18 -8.19
N ASP A 31 6.56 11.00 -8.09
CA ASP A 31 7.61 10.78 -7.10
C ASP A 31 8.83 11.65 -7.43
N ALA A 32 9.43 12.25 -6.40
CA ALA A 32 10.52 13.23 -6.53
C ALA A 32 11.81 12.60 -7.09
N GLU A 33 12.06 11.33 -6.78
CA GLU A 33 13.31 10.64 -7.10
C GLU A 33 13.12 9.60 -8.20
N LEU A 34 11.93 8.99 -8.27
CA LEU A 34 11.65 7.87 -9.14
C LEU A 34 10.66 8.24 -10.25
N THR A 35 11.18 8.46 -11.45
CA THR A 35 10.36 8.76 -12.66
C THR A 35 9.34 7.67 -13.01
N CYS A 36 9.55 6.45 -12.52
CA CYS A 36 8.67 5.31 -12.71
C CYS A 36 7.57 5.18 -11.65
N CYS A 37 7.64 6.00 -10.60
CA CYS A 37 6.75 5.97 -9.46
C CYS A 37 5.93 7.25 -9.36
N LYS A 38 4.76 7.09 -8.76
CA LYS A 38 3.98 8.19 -8.21
C LYS A 38 3.74 7.91 -6.75
N THR A 39 3.81 8.92 -5.91
CA THR A 39 3.49 8.82 -4.49
C THR A 39 1.98 8.93 -4.33
N ILE A 40 1.42 8.09 -3.46
CA ILE A 40 0.03 8.13 -3.01
C ILE A 40 0.06 8.56 -1.55
N ILE A 41 -0.67 9.61 -1.23
CA ILE A 41 -0.98 10.01 0.15
C ILE A 41 -2.49 9.96 0.31
N ALA A 42 -3.00 9.23 1.29
CA ALA A 42 -4.40 9.28 1.67
C ALA A 42 -4.53 9.73 3.12
N ASP A 43 -5.43 10.67 3.35
CA ASP A 43 -5.81 11.14 4.67
C ASP A 43 -7.25 10.72 4.97
N PHE A 44 -7.47 10.22 6.19
CA PHE A 44 -8.78 9.82 6.67
C PHE A 44 -9.22 10.80 7.76
N THR A 45 -10.28 11.54 7.51
CA THR A 45 -10.81 12.57 8.41
C THR A 45 -12.23 12.24 8.80
N LEU A 46 -12.50 12.15 10.09
CA LEU A 46 -13.84 11.92 10.63
C LEU A 46 -14.50 13.26 10.91
N GLN A 47 -15.76 13.41 10.49
CA GLN A 47 -16.58 14.58 10.74
C GLN A 47 -17.90 14.17 11.39
N PHE A 48 -18.10 14.61 12.63
CA PHE A 48 -19.37 14.51 13.34
C PHE A 48 -20.21 15.78 13.14
N PRO A 49 -21.55 15.69 13.19
CA PRO A 49 -22.43 16.85 13.16
C PRO A 49 -22.09 17.85 14.27
N GLY A 50 -21.87 19.11 13.91
CA GLY A 50 -21.59 20.19 14.88
C GLY A 50 -20.16 20.18 15.45
N GLU A 51 -19.28 19.27 15.01
CA GLU A 51 -17.90 19.21 15.47
C GLU A 51 -16.88 19.54 14.37
N ALA A 52 -15.69 19.97 14.81
CA ALA A 52 -14.55 20.15 13.92
C ALA A 52 -14.08 18.79 13.33
N PRO A 53 -13.67 18.75 12.05
CA PRO A 53 -13.09 17.55 11.45
C PRO A 53 -11.83 17.10 12.18
N ARG A 54 -11.64 15.79 12.34
CA ARG A 54 -10.47 15.21 13.04
C ARG A 54 -9.79 14.19 12.15
N LYS A 55 -8.46 14.30 11.99
CA LYS A 55 -7.67 13.27 11.31
C LYS A 55 -7.64 12.01 12.17
N VAL A 56 -8.05 10.88 11.60
CA VAL A 56 -8.14 9.58 12.30
C VAL A 56 -7.19 8.53 11.74
N GLY A 57 -6.49 8.84 10.64
CA GLY A 57 -5.49 7.96 10.07
C GLY A 57 -4.90 8.49 8.76
N ASP A 58 -3.95 7.73 8.22
CA ASP A 58 -3.34 7.96 6.93
C ASP A 58 -2.93 6.67 6.22
N LEU A 59 -2.67 6.79 4.92
CA LEU A 59 -2.08 5.75 4.10
C LEU A 59 -1.04 6.37 3.17
N LYS A 60 0.13 5.74 3.10
CA LYS A 60 1.17 6.04 2.11
C LYS A 60 1.34 4.85 1.17
N GLY A 61 1.52 5.14 -0.11
CA GLY A 61 1.79 4.13 -1.11
C GLY A 61 2.46 4.67 -2.36
N TYR A 62 2.64 3.78 -3.33
CA TYR A 62 3.30 4.11 -4.60
C TYR A 62 2.55 3.48 -5.77
N ILE A 63 2.43 4.20 -6.88
CA ILE A 63 2.05 3.64 -8.18
C ILE A 63 3.30 3.46 -9.01
N VAL A 64 3.66 2.23 -9.33
CA VAL A 64 4.75 1.94 -10.27
C VAL A 64 4.17 1.78 -11.67
N ASP A 65 4.51 2.68 -12.60
CA ASP A 65 4.16 2.54 -14.02
C ASP A 65 5.26 1.81 -14.79
N LYS A 66 4.92 0.65 -15.35
CA LYS A 66 5.87 -0.20 -16.09
C LYS A 66 6.15 0.32 -17.50
N ARG A 67 5.46 1.38 -17.94
CA ARG A 67 5.51 1.91 -19.33
C ARG A 67 6.35 3.17 -19.49
N ILE A 68 7.34 3.39 -18.63
CA ILE A 68 8.27 4.53 -18.78
C ILE A 68 8.72 4.63 -20.24
N GLN A 69 8.55 5.81 -20.84
CA GLN A 69 8.98 6.11 -22.20
C GLN A 69 10.49 5.81 -22.36
N GLY A 70 10.88 5.23 -23.50
CA GLY A 70 12.28 4.91 -23.80
C GLY A 70 12.78 3.53 -23.36
N SER A 71 11.92 2.65 -22.84
CA SER A 71 12.30 1.26 -22.55
C SER A 71 11.43 0.26 -23.31
N SER A 72 12.03 -0.43 -24.29
CA SER A 72 11.40 -1.59 -24.93
C SER A 72 10.99 -2.60 -23.84
N SER A 73 9.77 -3.13 -23.93
CA SER A 73 9.16 -4.10 -23.00
C SER A 73 10.02 -5.31 -22.63
N LYS A 74 11.06 -5.61 -23.42
CA LYS A 74 12.01 -6.71 -23.20
C LYS A 74 13.00 -6.50 -22.04
N LYS A 75 13.31 -5.26 -21.62
CA LYS A 75 14.42 -5.00 -20.66
C LYS A 75 14.01 -4.63 -19.22
N LYS A 76 12.71 -4.49 -18.92
CA LYS A 76 12.16 -4.23 -17.56
C LYS A 76 13.00 -3.25 -16.70
N ARG A 77 13.49 -2.15 -17.29
CA ARG A 77 14.36 -1.18 -16.60
C ARG A 77 13.70 -0.55 -15.38
N TRP A 78 12.37 -0.42 -15.35
CA TRP A 78 11.62 0.08 -14.20
C TRP A 78 11.92 -0.72 -12.92
N VAL A 79 11.99 -2.06 -13.00
CA VAL A 79 12.26 -2.88 -11.80
C VAL A 79 13.75 -2.88 -11.46
N GLN A 80 14.63 -2.78 -12.45
CA GLN A 80 16.07 -2.65 -12.20
C GLN A 80 16.40 -1.33 -11.51
N ALA A 81 15.77 -0.23 -11.93
CA ALA A 81 15.87 1.06 -11.26
C ALA A 81 15.47 0.90 -9.79
N LEU A 82 14.27 0.39 -9.51
CA LEU A 82 13.80 0.17 -8.14
C LEU A 82 14.72 -0.77 -7.34
N LEU A 83 15.19 -1.87 -7.93
CA LEU A 83 16.05 -2.82 -7.23
C LEU A 83 17.46 -2.28 -6.96
N ASN A 84 17.97 -1.33 -7.76
CA ASN A 84 19.21 -0.63 -7.46
C ASN A 84 19.06 0.25 -6.21
N TRP A 85 17.90 0.88 -6.03
CA TRP A 85 17.59 1.69 -4.84
C TRP A 85 17.55 0.87 -3.55
N LYS A 86 17.22 -0.44 -3.60
CA LYS A 86 17.31 -1.35 -2.43
C LYS A 86 18.72 -1.39 -1.81
N ARG A 87 19.77 -1.10 -2.60
CA ARG A 87 21.16 -1.16 -2.14
C ARG A 87 21.56 0.00 -1.21
N ILE A 88 20.70 0.99 -1.04
CA ILE A 88 20.97 2.20 -0.23
C ILE A 88 20.63 1.96 1.27
N GLY A 89 20.03 0.81 1.62
CA GLY A 89 19.77 0.43 3.01
C GLY A 89 18.35 0.77 3.50
N LEU A 90 18.10 0.56 4.80
CA LEU A 90 16.79 0.73 5.46
C LEU A 90 16.31 2.18 5.51
N GLU A 91 17.21 3.15 5.39
CA GLU A 91 16.92 4.58 5.40
C GLU A 91 16.23 5.06 4.11
N ASN A 92 16.19 4.22 3.07
CA ASN A 92 15.52 4.52 1.83
C ASN A 92 13.99 4.48 2.00
N THR A 93 13.32 5.59 1.68
CA THR A 93 11.86 5.76 1.69
C THR A 93 11.09 4.75 0.83
N HIS A 94 11.77 4.13 -0.14
CA HIS A 94 11.23 3.11 -1.05
C HIS A 94 11.66 1.67 -0.68
N TYR A 95 12.33 1.46 0.46
CA TYR A 95 12.90 0.17 0.82
C TYR A 95 11.88 -0.96 0.81
N SER A 96 10.68 -0.75 1.39
CA SER A 96 9.60 -1.73 1.45
C SER A 96 9.15 -2.17 0.05
N LEU A 97 8.88 -1.20 -0.85
CA LEU A 97 8.53 -1.43 -2.25
C LEU A 97 9.61 -2.24 -2.95
N CYS A 98 10.87 -1.85 -2.80
CA CYS A 98 11.99 -2.51 -3.46
C CYS A 98 12.22 -3.92 -2.90
N SER A 99 12.03 -4.10 -1.59
CA SER A 99 12.11 -5.40 -0.91
C SER A 99 11.02 -6.35 -1.40
N GLY A 100 9.76 -5.93 -1.40
CA GLY A 100 8.64 -6.74 -1.90
C GLY A 100 8.74 -7.06 -3.40
N LEU A 101 9.26 -6.13 -4.21
CA LEU A 101 9.54 -6.41 -5.62
C LEU A 101 10.70 -7.41 -5.79
N SER A 102 11.71 -7.40 -4.92
CA SER A 102 12.83 -8.37 -4.97
C SER A 102 12.42 -9.82 -4.67
N THR A 103 11.27 -10.00 -4.00
CA THR A 103 10.61 -11.30 -3.84
C THR A 103 10.15 -11.84 -5.19
N LEU A 104 9.60 -10.97 -6.05
CA LEU A 104 8.97 -11.35 -7.31
C LEU A 104 9.96 -11.37 -8.48
N TYR A 105 10.99 -10.52 -8.42
CA TYR A 105 11.98 -10.30 -9.46
C TYR A 105 13.41 -10.49 -8.94
N ASN A 106 14.31 -11.00 -9.80
CA ASN A 106 15.75 -10.98 -9.51
C ASN A 106 16.37 -9.63 -9.89
N ALA A 107 17.65 -9.44 -9.57
CA ALA A 107 18.38 -8.20 -9.87
C ALA A 107 18.41 -7.82 -11.37
N ARG A 108 18.29 -8.80 -12.27
CA ARG A 108 18.18 -8.56 -13.71
C ARG A 108 16.77 -8.14 -14.14
N GLY A 109 15.81 -8.05 -13.21
CA GLY A 109 14.40 -7.78 -13.46
C GLY A 109 13.63 -8.98 -14.02
N VAL A 110 14.21 -10.17 -14.02
CA VAL A 110 13.54 -11.40 -14.48
C VAL A 110 12.68 -11.96 -13.35
N TYR A 111 11.51 -12.51 -13.70
CA TYR A 111 10.62 -13.14 -12.71
C TYR A 111 11.29 -14.34 -12.07
N ARG A 112 11.13 -14.49 -10.75
CA ARG A 112 11.57 -15.71 -10.06
C ARG A 112 10.57 -16.86 -10.34
N PRO A 113 11.03 -18.05 -10.77
CA PRO A 113 10.14 -19.15 -11.18
C PRO A 113 9.10 -19.56 -10.12
N ARG A 114 9.46 -19.58 -8.84
CA ARG A 114 8.54 -19.89 -7.72
C ARG A 114 7.31 -19.00 -7.67
N TYR A 115 7.41 -17.76 -8.15
CA TYR A 115 6.30 -16.80 -8.18
C TYR A 115 5.69 -16.63 -9.58
N LYS A 116 6.00 -17.51 -10.54
CA LYS A 116 5.53 -17.41 -11.93
C LYS A 116 4.01 -17.33 -12.03
N ALA A 117 3.26 -18.04 -11.18
CA ALA A 117 1.79 -17.98 -11.15
C ALA A 117 1.27 -16.58 -10.79
N TYR A 118 1.83 -15.96 -9.75
CA TYR A 118 1.54 -14.57 -9.37
C TYR A 118 2.08 -13.58 -10.40
N ALA A 119 3.20 -13.90 -11.04
CA ALA A 119 3.78 -13.11 -12.11
C ALA A 119 2.96 -13.10 -13.40
N LYS A 120 2.19 -14.16 -13.68
CA LYS A 120 1.20 -14.12 -14.76
C LYS A 120 0.08 -13.12 -14.45
N LYS A 121 -0.32 -12.99 -13.17
CA LYS A 121 -1.21 -11.92 -12.70
C LYS A 121 -0.54 -10.53 -12.77
N LEU A 122 0.80 -10.45 -12.74
CA LEU A 122 1.60 -9.21 -12.92
C LEU A 122 1.65 -8.65 -14.36
N LYS A 123 0.89 -9.17 -15.32
CA LYS A 123 0.78 -8.59 -16.68
C LYS A 123 0.10 -7.21 -16.72
N THR A 124 -0.24 -6.65 -15.56
CA THR A 124 -0.75 -5.30 -15.41
C THR A 124 0.30 -4.27 -15.84
N LYS A 125 -0.14 -3.14 -16.43
CA LYS A 125 0.73 -2.02 -16.79
C LYS A 125 1.26 -1.25 -15.57
N ARG A 126 0.59 -1.39 -14.42
CA ARG A 126 0.88 -0.66 -13.18
C ARG A 126 0.80 -1.57 -11.95
N ILE A 127 1.53 -1.21 -10.90
CA ILE A 127 1.44 -1.80 -9.56
C ILE A 127 1.08 -0.68 -8.59
N VAL A 128 0.14 -0.93 -7.68
CA VAL A 128 -0.13 -0.08 -6.52
C VAL A 128 0.46 -0.78 -5.31
N TRP A 129 1.49 -0.19 -4.72
CA TRP A 129 2.10 -0.65 -3.48
C TRP A 129 1.56 0.15 -2.31
N ILE A 130 1.02 -0.50 -1.29
CA ILE A 130 0.65 0.14 -0.03
C ILE A 130 1.82 -0.06 0.92
N ASP A 131 2.46 1.04 1.29
CA ASP A 131 3.65 1.09 2.13
C ASP A 131 3.27 1.17 3.61
N ARG A 132 2.35 2.08 3.94
CA ARG A 132 1.90 2.34 5.30
C ARG A 132 0.40 2.52 5.31
N PHE A 133 -0.28 1.92 6.28
CA PHE A 133 -1.67 2.24 6.61
C PHE A 133 -1.80 2.30 8.12
N MET A 134 -2.18 3.46 8.65
CA MET A 134 -2.28 3.69 10.08
C MET A 134 -3.62 4.32 10.46
N MET A 135 -4.13 3.86 11.58
CA MET A 135 -5.25 4.47 12.27
C MET A 135 -4.77 4.95 13.64
N CYS A 136 -5.22 6.13 14.04
CA CYS A 136 -5.07 6.66 15.39
C CYS A 136 -5.60 5.64 16.41
N GLU A 137 -4.89 5.47 17.52
CA GLU A 137 -5.16 4.39 18.48
C GLU A 137 -6.59 4.42 19.00
N SER A 138 -7.09 5.60 19.37
CA SER A 138 -8.45 5.81 19.86
C SER A 138 -9.56 5.39 18.88
N TYR A 139 -9.24 5.20 17.61
CA TYR A 139 -10.20 4.84 16.55
C TYR A 139 -9.99 3.41 16.02
N ARG A 140 -9.04 2.64 16.58
CA ARG A 140 -8.83 1.23 16.20
C ARG A 140 -9.99 0.36 16.71
N ALA A 141 -10.15 -0.82 16.11
CA ALA A 141 -11.20 -1.81 16.43
C ALA A 141 -12.67 -1.35 16.28
N SER A 142 -12.94 -0.09 15.94
CA SER A 142 -14.29 0.50 15.76
C SER A 142 -14.90 0.30 14.36
N GLY A 143 -14.24 -0.45 13.48
CA GLY A 143 -14.65 -0.62 12.08
C GLY A 143 -14.22 0.52 11.12
N ILE A 144 -13.83 1.70 11.62
CA ILE A 144 -13.40 2.85 10.79
C ILE A 144 -12.27 2.47 9.81
N GLY A 145 -11.27 1.72 10.28
CA GLY A 145 -10.16 1.30 9.42
C GLY A 145 -10.58 0.45 8.22
N ARG A 146 -11.66 -0.33 8.34
CA ARG A 146 -12.22 -1.11 7.22
C ARG A 146 -12.89 -0.19 6.19
N VAL A 147 -13.63 0.82 6.64
CA VAL A 147 -14.27 1.81 5.78
C VAL A 147 -13.20 2.63 5.06
N ALA A 148 -12.25 3.20 5.80
CA ALA A 148 -11.09 3.94 5.27
C ALA A 148 -10.37 3.19 4.14
N PHE A 149 -10.03 1.92 4.39
CA PHE A 149 -9.31 1.11 3.41
C PHE A 149 -10.17 0.72 2.19
N THR A 150 -11.48 0.53 2.40
CA THR A 150 -12.43 0.30 1.31
C THR A 150 -12.58 1.55 0.45
N ASP A 151 -12.80 2.70 1.07
CA ASP A 151 -12.94 4.00 0.43
C ASP A 151 -11.68 4.37 -0.35
N PHE A 152 -10.50 4.16 0.22
CA PHE A 152 -9.24 4.33 -0.48
C PHE A 152 -9.27 3.59 -1.82
N HIS A 153 -9.66 2.32 -1.83
CA HIS A 153 -9.74 1.56 -3.07
C HIS A 153 -10.86 2.00 -4.02
N GLN A 154 -11.92 2.63 -3.53
CA GLN A 154 -12.96 3.23 -4.36
C GLN A 154 -12.46 4.52 -5.01
N VAL A 155 -11.86 5.42 -4.23
CA VAL A 155 -11.23 6.66 -4.70
C VAL A 155 -10.17 6.36 -5.75
N MET A 156 -9.32 5.36 -5.52
CA MET A 156 -8.30 4.94 -6.51
C MET A 156 -8.88 4.52 -7.87
N LYS A 157 -10.16 4.10 -7.94
CA LYS A 157 -10.86 3.78 -9.20
C LYS A 157 -11.36 5.02 -9.95
N GLN A 158 -11.54 6.15 -9.26
CA GLN A 158 -12.02 7.40 -9.86
C GLN A 158 -10.94 8.07 -10.72
N TYR A 159 -9.67 7.89 -10.35
CA TYR A 159 -8.53 8.37 -11.13
C TYR A 159 -8.52 7.82 -12.57
N THR A 160 -8.30 8.72 -13.53
CA THR A 160 -8.26 8.39 -14.96
C THR A 160 -6.85 8.57 -15.56
N SER A 161 -6.70 8.29 -16.87
CA SER A 161 -5.48 8.59 -17.63
C SER A 161 -4.14 8.14 -17.00
N ALA A 162 -3.28 9.10 -16.66
CA ALA A 162 -1.95 8.87 -16.11
C ALA A 162 -1.96 8.27 -14.70
N ASN A 163 -3.07 8.43 -13.95
CA ASN A 163 -3.24 7.93 -12.59
C ASN A 163 -4.20 6.74 -12.49
N ARG A 164 -4.81 6.31 -13.60
CA ARG A 164 -5.73 5.17 -13.64
C ARG A 164 -5.13 3.90 -13.03
N THR A 165 -5.77 3.38 -11.98
CA THR A 165 -5.35 2.12 -11.34
C THR A 165 -6.27 0.94 -11.60
N ARG A 166 -7.32 1.11 -12.43
CA ARG A 166 -8.18 0.00 -12.87
C ARG A 166 -7.36 -1.10 -13.56
N GLY A 167 -7.39 -2.30 -12.99
CA GLY A 167 -6.59 -3.45 -13.46
C GLY A 167 -5.11 -3.39 -13.07
N ALA A 168 -4.71 -2.47 -12.19
CA ALA A 168 -3.40 -2.52 -11.54
C ALA A 168 -3.39 -3.63 -10.49
N MET A 169 -2.24 -4.30 -10.35
CA MET A 169 -2.03 -5.21 -9.23
C MET A 169 -1.83 -4.37 -7.97
N LYS A 170 -2.49 -4.75 -6.89
CA LYS A 170 -2.28 -4.15 -5.59
C LYS A 170 -1.41 -5.06 -4.77
N LEU A 171 -0.34 -4.51 -4.19
CA LEU A 171 0.60 -5.22 -3.33
C LEU A 171 0.68 -4.50 -1.99
N LEU A 172 0.84 -5.27 -0.93
CA LEU A 172 1.18 -4.76 0.38
C LEU A 172 2.01 -5.78 1.13
N GLN A 173 2.81 -5.28 2.04
CA GLN A 173 3.55 -6.04 3.02
C GLN A 173 2.93 -5.71 4.38
N PRO A 174 2.08 -6.59 4.95
CA PRO A 174 1.46 -6.33 6.22
C PRO A 174 2.49 -6.61 7.29
N ASP A 175 3.34 -5.63 7.58
CA ASP A 175 4.31 -5.72 8.66
C ASP A 175 3.99 -4.67 9.72
N ILE A 176 4.44 -4.94 10.94
CA ILE A 176 4.19 -4.10 12.11
C ILE A 176 5.30 -3.04 12.19
N ILE A 177 4.90 -1.78 12.22
CA ILE A 177 5.71 -0.70 12.82
C ILE A 177 4.86 -0.17 13.98
N ASP A 178 5.52 0.04 15.12
CA ASP A 178 4.98 0.45 16.44
C ASP A 178 4.21 -0.61 17.24
N GLY A 179 4.96 -1.55 17.81
CA GLY A 179 4.56 -2.28 19.02
C GLY A 179 5.05 -1.61 20.32
N GLY A 180 5.53 -0.37 20.25
CA GLY A 180 6.33 0.28 21.30
C GLY A 180 5.61 0.68 22.58
N GLU A 181 4.26 0.72 22.60
CA GLU A 181 3.52 1.32 23.73
C GLU A 181 2.41 0.44 24.31
N ILE A 182 2.35 -0.85 23.96
CA ILE A 182 1.35 -1.75 24.55
C ILE A 182 1.93 -2.37 25.83
N LYS A 183 1.36 -2.07 27.01
CA LYS A 183 1.80 -2.60 28.32
C LYS A 183 1.83 -4.14 28.44
N ASN A 184 1.25 -4.85 27.47
CA ASN A 184 1.38 -6.29 27.25
C ASN A 184 1.17 -6.56 25.75
N PRO A 185 2.21 -6.41 24.91
CA PRO A 185 2.02 -6.50 23.47
C PRO A 185 1.62 -7.94 23.12
N PRO A 186 0.56 -8.14 22.33
CA PRO A 186 0.29 -9.45 21.75
C PRO A 186 1.54 -9.94 21.00
N SER A 187 1.72 -11.26 20.91
CA SER A 187 2.90 -11.79 20.22
C SER A 187 2.97 -11.25 18.79
N ARG A 188 4.19 -11.08 18.26
CA ARG A 188 4.38 -10.65 16.86
C ARG A 188 3.58 -11.53 15.89
N ALA A 189 3.48 -12.83 16.19
CA ALA A 189 2.70 -13.79 15.42
C ALA A 189 1.19 -13.48 15.45
N ASP A 190 0.63 -13.13 16.61
CA ASP A 190 -0.80 -12.79 16.76
C ASP A 190 -1.15 -11.50 16.04
N ILE A 191 -0.29 -10.49 16.14
CA ILE A 191 -0.48 -9.22 15.43
C ILE A 191 -0.42 -9.47 13.91
N GLN A 192 0.58 -10.22 13.44
CA GLN A 192 0.69 -10.60 12.04
C GLN A 192 -0.55 -11.36 11.56
N PHE A 193 -1.07 -12.29 12.36
CA PHE A 193 -2.28 -13.04 12.04
C PHE A 193 -3.50 -12.12 11.92
N LYS A 194 -3.70 -11.21 12.87
CA LYS A 194 -4.80 -10.23 12.84
C LYS A 194 -4.70 -9.29 11.63
N LEU A 195 -3.50 -8.81 11.30
CA LEU A 195 -3.26 -7.98 10.11
C LEU A 195 -3.56 -8.74 8.82
N MET A 196 -3.07 -9.97 8.67
CA MET A 196 -3.39 -10.81 7.51
C MET A 196 -4.90 -11.05 7.40
N LYS A 197 -5.59 -11.29 8.51
CA LYS A 197 -7.06 -11.45 8.53
C LYS A 197 -7.75 -10.17 8.04
N PHE A 198 -7.32 -9.00 8.52
CA PHE A 198 -7.84 -7.70 8.06
C PHE A 198 -7.71 -7.55 6.54
N TYR A 199 -6.52 -7.72 5.98
CA TYR A 199 -6.31 -7.55 4.54
C TYR A 199 -6.99 -8.63 3.70
N THR A 200 -7.11 -9.85 4.22
CA THR A 200 -7.87 -10.93 3.56
C THR A 200 -9.35 -10.55 3.40
N LEU A 201 -9.96 -9.94 4.41
CA LEU A 201 -11.32 -9.41 4.32
C LEU A 201 -11.46 -8.27 3.30
N GLN A 202 -10.36 -7.60 2.95
CA GLN A 202 -10.30 -6.59 1.88
C GLN A 202 -10.04 -7.19 0.49
N GLY A 203 -10.02 -8.52 0.38
CA GLY A 203 -9.81 -9.27 -0.86
C GLY A 203 -8.34 -9.50 -1.22
N TYR A 204 -7.39 -9.28 -0.30
CA TYR A 204 -5.99 -9.63 -0.52
C TYR A 204 -5.74 -11.11 -0.26
N GLN A 205 -4.83 -11.69 -1.02
CA GLN A 205 -4.39 -13.08 -0.89
C GLN A 205 -2.90 -13.13 -0.60
N ARG A 206 -2.50 -13.99 0.33
CA ARG A 206 -1.08 -14.23 0.64
C ARG A 206 -0.37 -14.83 -0.57
N CYS A 207 0.75 -14.23 -0.99
CA CYS A 207 1.56 -14.74 -2.09
C CYS A 207 2.98 -15.17 -1.67
N HIS A 208 3.51 -14.63 -0.57
CA HIS A 208 4.77 -15.05 0.01
C HIS A 208 4.73 -14.90 1.54
N ARG A 209 5.44 -15.79 2.22
CA ARG A 209 5.86 -15.67 3.61
C ARG A 209 7.32 -16.12 3.66
N LYS A 210 8.18 -15.29 4.24
CA LYS A 210 9.55 -15.71 4.57
C LYS A 210 9.48 -16.44 5.91
N ASP A 211 10.10 -17.61 6.00
CA ASP A 211 10.12 -18.40 7.24
C ASP A 211 11.02 -17.71 8.29
N PRO A 212 10.74 -17.90 9.60
CA PRO A 212 11.30 -17.10 10.69
C PRO A 212 12.78 -17.35 11.01
N ASP A 213 13.50 -18.16 10.24
CA ASP A 213 14.91 -18.48 10.49
C ASP A 213 15.89 -17.33 10.17
N GLU A 214 15.38 -16.18 9.70
CA GLU A 214 16.14 -14.94 9.53
C GLU A 214 15.42 -13.80 10.26
N ASP A 215 16.20 -12.87 10.84
CA ASP A 215 15.81 -11.75 11.73
C ASP A 215 14.65 -10.84 11.27
N TYR A 216 14.09 -11.07 10.07
CA TYR A 216 12.96 -10.36 9.51
C TYR A 216 12.01 -11.29 8.75
N THR A 217 10.87 -11.62 9.39
CA THR A 217 9.71 -12.28 8.76
C THR A 217 8.85 -11.20 8.09
N TYR A 218 8.63 -11.28 6.78
CA TYR A 218 7.61 -10.47 6.11
C TYR A 218 6.65 -11.33 5.29
N THR A 219 5.41 -10.87 5.21
CA THR A 219 4.38 -11.47 4.36
C THR A 219 4.16 -10.56 3.16
N LEU A 220 3.99 -11.12 1.96
CA LEU A 220 3.54 -10.34 0.81
C LEU A 220 2.11 -10.77 0.47
N MET A 221 1.22 -9.80 0.28
CA MET A 221 -0.16 -10.03 -0.13
C MET A 221 -0.48 -9.26 -1.41
N LEU A 222 -1.37 -9.82 -2.22
CA LEU A 222 -1.80 -9.24 -3.50
C LEU A 222 -3.32 -9.21 -3.65
N ARG A 223 -3.81 -8.24 -4.43
CA ARG A 223 -5.20 -8.13 -4.89
C ARG A 223 -5.25 -7.74 -6.37
#